data_AF-A0A9Q3HQI6-F1
#
_entry.id   AF-A0A9Q3HQI6-F1
#
_cell.length_a   1.000
_cell.length_b   1.000
_cell.length_c   1.000
_cell.angle_alpha   90.00
_cell.angle_beta   90.00
_cell.angle_gamma   90.00
#
_symmetry.space_group_name_H-M   'P 1'
#
loop_
_entity.id
_entity.type
_entity.pdbx_description
1 polymer ?
#
loop_
_entity_poly.entity_id
_entity_poly.type
_entity_poly.pdbx_seq_one_letter_code
_entity_poly.pdbx_strand_id
1 'polypeptide(L)'
;MGSGNSKTCHLQSKDGSGGSDGLEQVYHNPKSQVQLQPTLIEELAGISDGPPSALRQAQLDSSIQHKLQADLARLKKMEQEVDSKVREAFNQQSSSKTAQTDGNAKSSVQLMEELSKVREKVHQHRSKNNTELLPEITKARDEVTACLQQNQRQPLNCTEEVENFTRVARNFESKFVISMQ
;
A
#
# COMPACT_ATOMS: atom_id res chain seq x y z
N MET A 1 7.69 52.58 -69.95
CA MET A 1 7.16 53.96 -70.06
C MET A 1 6.07 54.12 -69.00
N GLY A 2 6.13 55.17 -68.17
CA GLY A 2 5.11 55.60 -67.20
C GLY A 2 5.07 54.77 -65.92
N SER A 3 5.69 55.13 -64.79
CA SER A 3 5.49 56.29 -63.89
C SER A 3 4.14 56.33 -63.18
N GLY A 4 4.22 56.22 -61.84
CA GLY A 4 3.41 56.97 -60.89
C GLY A 4 2.34 56.17 -60.14
N ASN A 5 2.05 56.41 -58.86
CA ASN A 5 2.72 57.21 -57.84
C ASN A 5 2.08 56.85 -56.48
N SER A 6 2.87 57.02 -55.43
CA SER A 6 2.56 56.99 -54.00
C SER A 6 1.23 57.63 -53.59
N LYS A 7 0.59 57.11 -52.53
CA LYS A 7 -0.07 57.91 -51.50
C LYS A 7 0.08 57.29 -50.10
N THR A 8 1.09 57.82 -49.42
CA THR A 8 1.23 58.17 -47.99
C THR A 8 0.16 57.76 -46.97
N CYS A 9 0.69 57.26 -45.85
CA CYS A 9 0.07 56.96 -44.57
C CYS A 9 -0.65 58.14 -43.90
N HIS A 10 -1.68 57.82 -43.11
CA HIS A 10 -2.01 58.62 -41.92
C HIS A 10 -2.24 57.71 -40.72
N LEU A 11 -1.29 57.78 -39.79
CA LEU A 11 -1.39 57.37 -38.41
C LEU A 11 -2.14 58.47 -37.66
N GLN A 12 -3.10 58.12 -36.79
CA GLN A 12 -3.32 58.93 -35.61
C GLN A 12 -3.74 58.05 -34.43
N SER A 13 -2.80 57.97 -33.49
CA SER A 13 -2.89 57.40 -32.14
C SER A 13 -3.88 58.14 -31.24
N LYS A 14 -4.37 57.47 -30.19
CA LYS A 14 -4.38 57.92 -28.77
C LYS A 14 -4.92 56.78 -27.88
N ASP A 15 -4.07 56.15 -27.07
CA ASP A 15 -3.85 56.39 -25.61
C ASP A 15 -4.96 55.73 -24.77
N GLY A 16 -4.75 54.77 -23.85
CA GLY A 16 -3.55 54.12 -23.32
C GLY A 16 -3.90 53.17 -22.15
N SER A 17 -2.88 52.46 -21.66
CA SER A 17 -2.78 51.70 -20.38
C SER A 17 -3.55 50.37 -20.28
N GLY A 18 -3.00 49.17 -20.09
CA GLY A 18 -1.65 48.69 -19.78
C GLY A 18 -1.77 47.34 -19.05
N GLY A 19 -1.07 46.28 -19.50
CA GLY A 19 -0.91 45.02 -18.73
C GLY A 19 -0.88 43.72 -19.55
N SER A 20 0.34 43.29 -19.96
CA SER A 20 0.92 41.92 -20.05
C SER A 20 -0.02 40.70 -20.00
N ASP A 21 0.13 39.60 -20.74
CA ASP A 21 1.24 39.00 -21.51
C ASP A 21 0.64 37.83 -22.33
N GLY A 22 1.25 37.47 -23.46
CA GLY A 22 0.89 36.27 -24.23
C GLY A 22 -0.06 36.50 -25.41
N LEU A 23 0.45 37.05 -26.51
CA LEU A 23 -0.26 37.06 -27.80
C LEU A 23 -0.40 35.62 -28.32
N GLU A 24 -1.56 35.00 -28.09
CA GLU A 24 -1.99 33.83 -28.83
C GLU A 24 -2.15 34.23 -30.30
N GLN A 25 -1.11 33.96 -31.11
CA GLN A 25 -1.14 34.24 -32.53
C GLN A 25 -1.96 33.14 -33.22
N VAL A 26 -3.28 33.33 -33.30
CA VAL A 26 -4.19 32.41 -33.98
C VAL A 26 -3.88 32.44 -35.49
N TYR A 27 -3.24 31.38 -35.99
CA TYR A 27 -2.95 31.21 -37.42
C TYR A 27 -4.22 30.78 -38.17
N HIS A 28 -4.86 31.72 -38.86
CA HIS A 28 -5.95 31.40 -39.78
C HIS A 28 -5.40 31.16 -41.20
N ASN A 29 -5.48 29.92 -41.68
CA ASN A 29 -5.24 29.62 -43.09
C ASN A 29 -6.47 30.04 -43.93
N PRO A 30 -6.35 31.05 -44.83
CA PRO A 30 -7.50 31.55 -45.59
C PRO A 30 -8.03 30.54 -46.61
N LYS A 31 -7.25 29.51 -46.99
CA LYS A 31 -7.71 28.43 -47.88
C LYS A 31 -8.50 27.33 -47.18
N SER A 32 -8.56 27.35 -45.84
CA SER A 32 -9.33 26.38 -45.04
C SER A 32 -10.41 27.04 -44.19
N GLN A 33 -10.81 28.29 -44.51
CA GLN A 33 -11.98 28.90 -43.89
C GLN A 33 -13.24 28.18 -44.37
N VAL A 34 -13.65 27.16 -43.63
CA VAL A 34 -14.98 26.58 -43.75
C VAL A 34 -15.93 27.56 -43.06
N GLN A 35 -16.63 28.38 -43.85
CA GLN A 35 -17.77 29.14 -43.35
C GLN A 35 -18.89 28.14 -43.09
N LEU A 36 -18.98 27.68 -41.84
CA LEU A 36 -20.15 26.95 -41.39
C LEU A 36 -21.33 27.91 -41.43
N GLN A 37 -22.46 27.44 -41.96
CA GLN A 37 -23.67 28.24 -42.03
C GLN A 37 -24.03 28.69 -40.60
N PRO A 38 -24.42 29.96 -40.37
CA PRO A 38 -24.77 30.46 -39.04
C PRO A 38 -25.82 29.60 -38.35
N THR A 39 -26.76 29.04 -39.12
CA THR A 39 -27.79 28.11 -38.65
C THR A 39 -27.21 26.80 -38.13
N LEU A 40 -26.15 26.28 -38.75
CA LEU A 40 -25.47 25.06 -38.32
C LEU A 40 -24.66 25.31 -37.04
N ILE A 41 -24.07 26.50 -36.90
CA ILE A 41 -23.37 26.92 -35.68
C ILE A 41 -24.35 27.07 -34.52
N GLU A 42 -25.50 27.69 -34.76
CA GLU A 42 -26.59 27.83 -33.78
C GLU A 42 -27.14 26.45 -33.37
N GLU A 43 -27.29 25.53 -34.33
CA GLU A 43 -27.73 24.15 -34.06
C GLU A 43 -26.68 23.38 -33.25
N LEU A 44 -25.39 23.48 -33.60
CA LEU A 44 -24.30 22.86 -32.82
C LEU A 44 -24.15 23.47 -31.42
N ALA A 45 -24.35 24.79 -31.27
CA ALA A 45 -24.32 25.47 -29.98
C ALA A 45 -25.55 25.12 -29.12
N GLY A 46 -26.72 24.95 -29.74
CA GLY A 46 -27.97 24.54 -29.08
C GLY A 46 -28.02 23.07 -28.67
N ILE A 47 -27.16 22.21 -29.24
CA ILE A 47 -27.04 20.79 -28.85
C ILE A 47 -26.27 20.61 -27.52
N SER A 48 -25.74 21.69 -26.91
CA SER A 48 -24.80 21.56 -25.79
C SER A 48 -25.41 21.39 -24.39
N ASP A 49 -26.73 21.50 -24.19
CA ASP A 49 -27.34 21.39 -22.85
C ASP A 49 -28.38 20.25 -22.68
N GLY A 50 -28.61 19.42 -23.72
CA GLY A 50 -29.61 18.34 -23.71
C GLY A 50 -29.05 16.97 -24.10
N PRO A 51 -29.75 15.86 -23.75
CA PRO A 51 -29.35 14.53 -24.19
C PRO A 51 -29.33 14.43 -25.73
N PRO A 52 -28.35 13.70 -26.32
CA PRO A 52 -28.23 13.58 -27.76
C PRO A 52 -29.47 12.92 -28.38
N SER A 53 -29.77 13.24 -29.64
CA SER A 53 -30.84 12.58 -30.39
C SER A 53 -30.64 11.06 -30.44
N ALA A 54 -31.73 10.29 -30.50
CA ALA A 54 -31.68 8.82 -30.45
C ALA A 54 -30.74 8.21 -31.52
N LEU A 55 -30.70 8.78 -32.73
CA LEU A 55 -29.79 8.36 -33.79
C LEU A 55 -28.32 8.62 -33.42
N ARG A 56 -28.02 9.80 -32.87
CA ARG A 56 -26.67 10.16 -32.43
C ARG A 56 -26.24 9.28 -31.25
N GLN A 57 -27.14 9.00 -30.31
CA GLN A 57 -26.87 8.10 -29.20
C GLN A 57 -26.50 6.70 -29.71
N ALA A 58 -27.23 6.14 -30.68
CA ALA A 58 -26.92 4.84 -31.26
C ALA A 58 -25.54 4.80 -31.96
N GLN A 59 -25.15 5.88 -32.64
CA GLN A 59 -23.82 6.00 -33.24
C GLN A 59 -22.71 6.09 -32.19
N LEU A 60 -22.94 6.85 -31.11
CA LEU A 60 -22.02 6.94 -29.99
C LEU A 60 -21.87 5.59 -29.28
N ASP A 61 -22.98 4.90 -29.00
CA ASP A 61 -22.98 3.60 -28.35
C ASP A 61 -22.22 2.56 -29.16
N SER A 62 -22.38 2.55 -30.50
CA SER A 62 -21.60 1.68 -31.39
C SER A 62 -20.10 1.97 -31.34
N SER A 63 -19.71 3.26 -31.33
CA SER A 63 -18.31 3.68 -31.19
C SER A 63 -17.73 3.28 -29.82
N ILE A 64 -18.52 3.45 -28.75
CA ILE A 64 -18.17 3.06 -27.39
C ILE A 64 -17.97 1.54 -27.31
N GLN A 65 -18.91 0.75 -27.85
CA GLN A 65 -18.80 -0.71 -27.90
C GLN A 65 -17.53 -1.16 -28.62
N HIS A 66 -17.23 -0.56 -29.78
CA HIS A 66 -16.01 -0.88 -30.51
C HIS A 66 -14.73 -0.54 -29.71
N LYS A 67 -14.70 0.62 -29.04
CA LYS A 67 -13.57 1.00 -28.18
C LYS A 67 -13.42 0.04 -27.00
N LEU A 68 -14.50 -0.28 -26.31
CA LEU A 68 -14.49 -1.24 -25.21
C LEU A 68 -13.99 -2.60 -25.67
N GLN A 69 -14.39 -3.06 -26.84
CA GLN A 69 -13.94 -4.34 -27.38
C GLN A 69 -12.44 -4.33 -27.72
N ALA A 70 -11.94 -3.24 -28.31
CA ALA A 70 -10.53 -3.04 -28.58
C ALA A 70 -9.69 -2.97 -27.28
N ASP A 71 -10.20 -2.25 -26.27
CA ASP A 71 -9.54 -2.11 -24.97
C ASP A 71 -9.52 -3.44 -24.22
N LEU A 72 -10.62 -4.19 -24.22
CA LEU A 72 -10.67 -5.54 -23.62
C LEU A 72 -9.68 -6.49 -24.31
N ALA A 73 -9.57 -6.46 -25.64
CA ALA A 73 -8.60 -7.26 -26.37
C ALA A 73 -7.16 -6.87 -26.01
N ARG A 74 -6.88 -5.56 -25.90
CA ARG A 74 -5.58 -5.04 -25.47
C ARG A 74 -5.25 -5.44 -24.02
N LEU A 75 -6.21 -5.33 -23.09
CA LEU A 75 -6.03 -5.70 -21.69
C LEU A 75 -5.72 -7.20 -21.55
N LYS A 76 -6.47 -8.07 -22.23
CA LYS A 76 -6.19 -9.52 -22.22
C LYS A 76 -4.80 -9.86 -22.74
N LYS A 77 -4.34 -9.15 -23.78
CA LYS A 77 -2.97 -9.32 -24.29
C LYS A 77 -1.92 -8.90 -23.27
N MET A 78 -2.11 -7.76 -22.62
CA MET A 78 -1.19 -7.29 -21.57
C MET A 78 -1.22 -8.22 -20.35
N GLU A 79 -2.38 -8.73 -19.96
CA GLU A 79 -2.53 -9.72 -18.87
C GLU A 79 -1.76 -11.00 -19.19
N GLN A 80 -1.90 -11.54 -20.40
CA GLN A 80 -1.14 -12.72 -20.83
C GLN A 80 0.37 -12.47 -20.84
N GLU A 81 0.80 -11.28 -21.28
CA GLU A 81 2.22 -10.90 -21.25
C GLU A 81 2.76 -10.80 -19.82
N VAL A 82 1.99 -10.18 -18.92
CA VAL A 82 2.34 -10.08 -17.49
C VAL A 82 2.37 -11.47 -16.86
N ASP A 83 1.38 -12.32 -17.11
CA ASP A 83 1.34 -13.70 -16.60
C ASP A 83 2.54 -14.51 -17.11
N SER A 84 2.90 -14.41 -18.39
CA SER A 84 4.12 -15.03 -18.93
C SER A 84 5.37 -14.53 -18.22
N LYS A 85 5.53 -13.21 -18.06
CA LYS A 85 6.67 -12.61 -17.37
C LYS A 85 6.74 -13.01 -15.90
N VAL A 86 5.60 -13.09 -15.21
CA VAL A 86 5.53 -13.53 -13.82
C VAL A 86 5.91 -15.00 -13.71
N ARG A 87 5.41 -15.87 -14.60
CA ARG A 87 5.79 -17.29 -14.63
C ARG A 87 7.26 -17.47 -14.96
N GLU A 88 7.79 -16.73 -15.93
CA GLU A 88 9.21 -16.76 -16.30
C GLU A 88 10.08 -16.26 -15.14
N ALA A 89 9.76 -15.13 -14.54
CA ALA A 89 10.46 -14.60 -13.37
C ALA A 89 10.38 -15.57 -12.19
N PHE A 90 9.23 -16.21 -11.97
CA PHE A 90 9.08 -17.23 -10.94
C PHE A 90 9.92 -18.47 -11.26
N ASN A 91 9.95 -18.93 -12.51
CA ASN A 91 10.75 -20.08 -12.93
C ASN A 91 12.25 -19.79 -12.87
N GLN A 92 12.68 -18.58 -13.26
CA GLN A 92 14.06 -18.12 -13.13
C GLN A 92 14.45 -17.96 -11.66
N GLN A 93 13.57 -17.41 -10.83
CA GLN A 93 13.78 -17.29 -9.39
C GLN A 93 13.78 -18.68 -8.72
N SER A 94 12.92 -19.60 -9.14
CA SER A 94 12.88 -20.98 -8.65
C SER A 94 14.16 -21.72 -9.05
N SER A 95 14.59 -21.59 -10.30
CA SER A 95 15.79 -22.25 -10.85
C SER A 95 17.09 -21.66 -10.28
N SER A 96 17.16 -20.34 -10.10
CA SER A 96 18.32 -19.67 -9.47
C SER A 96 18.36 -19.88 -7.96
N LYS A 97 17.21 -19.97 -7.28
CA LYS A 97 17.15 -20.43 -5.87
C LYS A 97 17.53 -21.89 -5.73
N THR A 98 17.25 -22.78 -6.68
CA THR A 98 17.76 -24.17 -6.63
C THR A 98 19.27 -24.27 -6.89
N ALA A 99 19.91 -23.25 -7.47
CA ALA A 99 21.36 -23.26 -7.73
C ALA A 99 22.18 -22.45 -6.69
N GLN A 100 21.55 -21.55 -5.91
CA GLN A 100 22.23 -20.76 -4.86
C GLN A 100 21.62 -20.87 -3.46
N THR A 101 20.51 -21.57 -3.28
CA THR A 101 20.01 -21.97 -1.96
C THR A 101 19.48 -23.40 -2.01
N ASP A 102 20.26 -24.34 -1.48
CA ASP A 102 19.69 -25.57 -0.94
C ASP A 102 18.42 -25.26 -0.13
N GLY A 103 17.26 -25.69 -0.64
CA GLY A 103 16.11 -26.10 0.16
C GLY A 103 15.13 -25.04 0.69
N ASN A 104 14.59 -24.13 -0.13
CA ASN A 104 13.38 -23.37 0.27
C ASN A 104 12.19 -23.45 -0.70
N ALA A 105 12.00 -24.60 -1.34
CA ALA A 105 10.66 -25.14 -1.52
C ALA A 105 10.43 -26.16 -0.40
N LYS A 106 10.46 -25.71 0.86
CA LYS A 106 10.17 -26.60 1.99
C LYS A 106 8.71 -27.00 1.86
N SER A 107 8.48 -28.22 1.40
CA SER A 107 7.17 -28.88 1.45
C SER A 107 6.51 -28.60 2.80
N SER A 108 5.18 -28.46 2.82
CA SER A 108 4.41 -28.25 4.06
C SER A 108 4.83 -29.19 5.20
N VAL A 109 5.29 -30.40 4.85
CA VAL A 109 5.85 -31.40 5.79
C VAL A 109 7.16 -30.94 6.44
N GLN A 110 8.11 -30.37 5.69
CA GLN A 110 9.37 -29.85 6.24
C GLN A 110 9.12 -28.60 7.11
N LEU A 111 8.16 -27.75 6.73
CA LEU A 111 7.75 -26.62 7.57
C LEU A 111 7.12 -27.09 8.87
N MET A 112 6.26 -28.12 8.85
CA MET A 112 5.70 -28.71 10.08
C MET A 112 6.78 -29.32 10.97
N GLU A 113 7.80 -29.96 10.40
CA GLU A 113 8.93 -30.49 11.15
C GLU A 113 9.81 -29.39 11.76
N GLU A 114 10.00 -28.28 11.06
CA GLU A 114 10.70 -27.11 11.61
C GLU A 114 9.89 -26.45 12.72
N LEU A 115 8.57 -26.34 12.55
CA LEU A 115 7.67 -25.80 13.57
C LEU A 115 7.65 -26.67 14.83
N SER A 116 7.65 -28.00 14.68
CA SER A 116 7.73 -28.92 15.81
C SER A 116 9.08 -28.79 16.52
N LYS A 117 10.19 -28.73 15.78
CA LYS A 117 11.54 -28.50 16.34
C LYS A 117 11.65 -27.17 17.10
N VAL A 118 11.05 -26.10 16.58
CA VAL A 118 11.02 -24.80 17.27
C VAL A 118 10.17 -24.88 18.53
N ARG A 119 8.98 -25.49 18.47
CA ARG A 119 8.11 -25.70 19.63
C ARG A 119 8.81 -26.53 20.72
N GLU A 120 9.52 -27.59 20.34
CA GLU A 120 10.32 -28.44 21.23
C GLU A 120 11.41 -27.62 21.93
N LYS A 121 12.18 -26.82 21.17
CA LYS A 121 13.25 -25.96 21.72
C LYS A 121 12.70 -24.92 22.69
N VAL A 122 11.57 -24.28 22.37
CA VAL A 122 10.91 -23.32 23.25
C VAL A 122 10.40 -23.98 24.52
N HIS A 123 9.78 -25.17 24.41
CA HIS A 123 9.33 -25.93 25.57
C HIS A 123 10.50 -26.34 26.46
N GLN A 124 11.59 -26.82 25.86
CA GLN A 124 12.78 -27.24 26.59
C GLN A 124 13.45 -26.06 27.31
N HIS A 125 13.52 -24.88 26.67
CA HIS A 125 14.03 -23.66 27.30
C HIS A 125 13.17 -23.20 28.48
N ARG A 126 11.85 -23.15 28.30
CA ARG A 126 10.91 -22.81 29.39
C ARG A 126 10.98 -23.78 30.56
N SER A 127 11.04 -25.09 30.27
CA SER A 127 11.09 -26.12 31.30
C SER A 127 12.39 -26.06 32.10
N LYS A 128 13.55 -25.90 31.45
CA LYS A 128 14.85 -25.77 32.13
C LYS A 128 14.88 -24.55 33.07
N ASN A 129 14.48 -23.38 32.57
CA ASN A 129 14.53 -22.13 33.34
C ASN A 129 13.51 -22.09 34.48
N ASN A 130 12.32 -22.66 34.29
CA ASN A 130 11.34 -22.76 35.36
C ASN A 130 11.78 -23.76 36.44
N THR A 131 12.39 -24.89 36.07
CA THR A 131 12.74 -25.96 37.03
C THR A 131 13.83 -25.51 38.01
N GLU A 132 14.78 -24.67 37.58
CA GLU A 132 15.86 -24.19 38.46
C GLU A 132 15.38 -23.15 39.47
N LEU A 133 14.37 -22.33 39.12
CA LEU A 133 13.92 -21.20 39.93
C LEU A 133 12.66 -21.49 40.77
N LEU A 134 11.88 -22.50 40.39
CA LEU A 134 10.72 -22.99 41.14
C LEU A 134 11.01 -23.45 42.59
N PRO A 135 12.09 -24.19 42.91
CA PRO A 135 12.26 -24.75 44.26
C PRO A 135 12.48 -23.66 45.33
N GLU A 136 13.15 -22.57 44.98
CA GLU A 136 13.44 -21.47 45.90
C GLU A 136 12.17 -20.71 46.28
N ILE A 137 11.32 -20.38 45.29
CA ILE A 137 10.05 -19.68 45.52
C ILE A 137 9.02 -20.58 46.23
N THR A 138 8.99 -21.88 45.94
CA THR A 138 8.12 -22.82 46.67
C THR A 138 8.54 -22.95 48.12
N LYS A 139 9.85 -23.00 48.41
CA LYS A 139 10.35 -23.06 49.78
C LYS A 139 9.97 -21.80 50.57
N ALA A 140 10.21 -20.62 50.01
CA ALA A 140 9.84 -19.36 50.66
C ALA A 140 8.32 -19.24 50.89
N ARG A 141 7.49 -19.73 49.95
CA ARG A 141 6.03 -19.81 50.12
C ARG A 141 5.65 -20.74 51.27
N ASP A 142 6.29 -21.90 51.37
CA ASP A 142 5.98 -22.90 52.39
C ASP A 142 6.41 -22.41 53.78
N GLU A 143 7.50 -21.65 53.89
CA GLU A 143 7.94 -20.96 55.12
C GLU A 143 6.91 -19.93 55.61
N VAL A 144 6.40 -19.08 54.71
CA VAL A 144 5.31 -18.13 55.03
C VAL A 144 4.07 -18.89 55.50
N THR A 145 3.71 -19.95 54.79
CA THR A 145 2.52 -20.75 55.11
C THR A 145 2.68 -21.43 56.47
N ALA A 146 3.87 -21.95 56.79
CA ALA A 146 4.18 -22.55 58.07
C ALA A 146 4.10 -21.52 59.22
N CYS A 147 4.66 -20.33 59.03
CA CYS A 147 4.59 -19.27 60.05
C CYS A 147 3.13 -18.85 60.31
N LEU A 148 2.34 -18.66 59.25
CA LEU A 148 0.93 -18.27 59.37
C LEU A 148 0.09 -19.36 60.05
N GLN A 149 0.38 -20.65 59.78
CA GLN A 149 -0.29 -21.76 60.44
C GLN A 149 0.05 -21.86 61.94
N GLN A 150 1.28 -21.51 62.32
CA GLN A 150 1.70 -21.47 63.72
C GLN A 150 1.15 -20.23 64.46
N ASN A 151 1.01 -19.10 63.76
CA ASN A 151 0.61 -17.81 64.32
C ASN A 151 -0.79 -17.35 63.85
N GLN A 152 -1.79 -18.24 63.88
CA GLN A 152 -3.14 -17.96 63.34
C GLN A 152 -3.84 -16.74 63.97
N ARG A 153 -3.54 -16.42 65.23
CA ARG A 153 -4.10 -15.26 65.94
C ARG A 153 -3.21 -14.01 65.88
N GLN A 154 -1.98 -14.14 65.37
CA GLN A 154 -0.99 -13.06 65.31
C GLN A 154 -0.19 -13.14 63.99
N PRO A 155 -0.84 -12.96 62.82
CA PRO A 155 -0.17 -13.05 61.52
C PRO A 155 0.90 -11.97 61.32
N LEU A 156 0.86 -10.89 62.11
CA LEU A 156 1.86 -9.81 62.11
C LEU A 156 3.25 -10.27 62.59
N ASN A 157 3.38 -11.45 63.21
CA ASN A 157 4.67 -11.99 63.60
C ASN A 157 5.45 -12.60 62.43
N CYS A 158 4.81 -12.80 61.27
CA CYS A 158 5.40 -13.47 60.09
C CYS A 158 5.98 -12.49 59.05
N THR A 159 6.35 -11.27 59.45
CA THR A 159 6.81 -10.25 58.52
C THR A 159 8.15 -10.60 57.88
N GLU A 160 9.04 -11.28 58.61
CA GLU A 160 10.36 -11.68 58.11
C GLU A 160 10.25 -12.69 56.96
N GLU A 161 9.37 -13.68 57.10
CA GLU A 161 9.11 -14.70 56.08
C GLU A 161 8.47 -14.08 54.83
N VAL A 162 7.58 -13.10 55.02
CA VAL A 162 6.93 -12.37 53.91
C VAL A 162 7.93 -11.47 53.16
N GLU A 163 8.84 -10.81 53.88
CA GLU A 163 9.92 -10.04 53.26
C GLU A 163 10.88 -10.94 52.46
N ASN A 164 11.23 -12.10 53.02
CA ASN A 164 12.03 -13.10 52.33
C ASN A 164 11.33 -13.61 51.05
N PHE A 165 10.05 -13.96 51.14
CA PHE A 165 9.25 -14.37 49.99
C PHE A 165 9.19 -13.26 48.92
N THR A 166 8.98 -12.00 49.32
CA THR A 166 8.94 -10.87 48.39
C THR A 166 10.27 -10.67 47.66
N ARG A 167 11.39 -10.84 48.36
CA ARG A 167 12.74 -10.77 47.76
C ARG A 167 12.94 -11.88 46.73
N VAL A 168 12.59 -13.12 47.08
CA VAL A 168 12.71 -14.28 46.17
C VAL A 168 11.77 -14.13 44.97
N ALA A 169 10.54 -13.65 45.18
CA ALA A 169 9.58 -13.39 44.11
C ALA A 169 10.08 -12.33 43.11
N ARG A 170 10.66 -11.21 43.58
CA ARG A 170 11.23 -10.19 42.68
C ARG A 170 12.41 -10.73 41.86
N ASN A 171 13.26 -11.56 42.46
CA ASN A 171 14.35 -12.21 41.75
C ASN A 171 13.82 -13.19 40.69
N PHE A 172 12.80 -13.97 41.05
CA PHE A 172 12.11 -14.87 40.13
C PHE A 172 11.49 -14.11 38.96
N GLU A 173 10.74 -13.04 39.23
CA GLU A 173 10.12 -12.19 38.22
C GLU A 173 11.16 -11.58 37.27
N SER A 174 12.26 -11.04 37.81
CA SER A 174 13.34 -10.46 37.00
C SER A 174 13.96 -11.50 36.07
N LYS A 175 14.32 -12.69 36.59
CA LYS A 175 14.88 -13.78 35.78
C LYS A 175 13.87 -14.32 34.77
N PHE A 176 12.60 -14.42 35.15
CA PHE A 176 11.52 -14.87 34.28
C PHE A 176 11.32 -13.92 33.10
N VAL A 177 11.26 -12.61 33.35
CA VAL A 177 11.14 -11.59 32.31
C VAL A 177 12.35 -11.60 31.38
N ILE A 178 13.57 -11.69 31.91
CA ILE A 178 14.81 -11.82 31.10
C ILE A 178 14.77 -13.09 30.24
N SER A 179 14.22 -14.19 30.74
CA SER A 179 14.12 -15.44 29.98
C SER A 179 13.11 -15.43 28.82
N MET A 180 12.23 -14.42 28.78
CA MET A 180 11.21 -14.24 27.73
C MET A 180 11.62 -13.22 26.65
N GLN A 181 12.71 -12.49 26.85
CA GLN A 181 13.23 -11.47 25.93
C GLN A 181 14.34 -12.05 25.04
#